data_AF-Q1QFQ4-F1
#
_entry.id   AF-Q1QFQ4-F1
#
_cell.length_a   1.000
_cell.length_b   1.000
_cell.length_c   1.000
_cell.angle_alpha   90.00
_cell.angle_beta   90.00
_cell.angle_gamma   90.00
#
_symmetry.space_group_name_H-M   'P 1'
#
loop_
_entity.id
_entity.type
_entity.pdbx_description
1 polymer ?
#
loop_
_entity_poly.entity_id
_entity_poly.type
_entity_poly.pdbx_seq_one_letter_code
_entity_poly.pdbx_strand_id
1 'polypeptide(L)'
;MIIGAKGMSQFDGAVKEIDTRIAWVLAHREMSCWLKEALKSALNRDPFDILNDLEILNHLLRARSDALIGQSLGERSGGGDDSSSGPTI
;
A
#
# COMPACT_ATOMS: atom_id res chain seq x y z
N MET A 1 32.69 -28.88 0.37
CA MET A 1 31.59 -28.12 -0.26
C MET A 1 31.56 -26.76 0.44
N ILE A 2 32.14 -25.72 -0.16
CA ILE A 2 32.22 -24.36 0.43
C ILE A 2 31.17 -23.51 -0.29
N ILE A 3 29.97 -23.38 0.29
CA ILE A 3 29.02 -22.32 -0.09
C ILE A 3 29.24 -21.21 0.94
N GLY A 4 30.39 -20.51 0.86
CA GLY A 4 30.94 -19.86 2.07
C GLY A 4 31.11 -18.33 2.08
N ALA A 5 31.17 -17.63 0.95
CA ALA A 5 31.49 -16.20 0.97
C ALA A 5 30.79 -15.38 -0.12
N LYS A 6 30.71 -15.93 -1.35
CA LYS A 6 30.06 -15.26 -2.48
C LYS A 6 28.56 -15.06 -2.25
N GLY A 7 27.90 -16.10 -1.71
CA GLY A 7 26.46 -16.09 -1.38
C GLY A 7 26.09 -15.05 -0.33
N MET A 8 26.79 -15.00 0.81
CA MET A 8 26.48 -14.04 1.88
C MET A 8 26.64 -12.58 1.41
N SER A 9 27.74 -12.29 0.68
CA SER A 9 28.04 -10.95 0.19
C SER A 9 27.02 -10.40 -0.81
N GLN A 10 26.31 -11.27 -1.54
CA GLN A 10 25.29 -10.85 -2.50
C GLN A 10 24.00 -10.40 -1.79
N PHE A 11 23.66 -11.05 -0.67
CA PHE A 11 22.49 -10.70 0.14
C PHE A 11 22.74 -9.39 0.89
N ASP A 12 23.96 -9.20 1.41
CA ASP A 12 24.36 -7.94 2.06
C ASP A 12 24.30 -6.76 1.08
N GLY A 13 24.74 -6.98 -0.17
CA GLY A 13 24.63 -5.99 -1.23
C GLY A 13 23.18 -5.63 -1.56
N ALA A 14 22.31 -6.62 -1.67
CA ALA A 14 20.89 -6.42 -1.95
C ALA A 14 20.16 -5.69 -0.81
N VAL A 15 20.42 -6.06 0.45
CA VAL A 15 19.84 -5.39 1.62
C VAL A 15 20.25 -3.92 1.65
N LYS A 16 21.53 -3.61 1.41
CA LYS A 16 22.04 -2.24 1.39
C LYS A 16 21.39 -1.38 0.30
N GLU A 17 21.13 -1.95 -0.87
CA GLU A 17 20.41 -1.25 -1.95
C GLU A 17 18.96 -0.95 -1.54
N ILE A 18 18.29 -1.91 -0.91
CA ILE A 18 16.92 -1.74 -0.40
C ILE A 18 16.88 -0.67 0.70
N ASP A 19 17.82 -0.69 1.65
CA ASP A 19 17.94 0.33 2.70
C ASP A 19 18.14 1.74 2.11
N THR A 20 18.92 1.85 1.04
CA THR A 20 19.13 3.12 0.33
C THR A 20 17.80 3.64 -0.25
N ARG A 21 16.98 2.75 -0.83
CA ARG A 21 15.66 3.10 -1.36
C ARG A 21 14.69 3.49 -0.25
N ILE A 22 14.70 2.78 0.88
CA ILE A 22 13.88 3.12 2.06
C ILE A 22 14.27 4.50 2.59
N ALA A 23 15.58 4.77 2.72
CA ALA A 23 16.08 6.07 3.17
C ALA A 23 15.62 7.21 2.25
N TRP A 24 15.61 6.99 0.93
CA TRP A 24 15.07 7.95 -0.04
C TRP A 24 13.58 8.24 0.20
N VAL A 25 12.75 7.21 0.40
CA VAL A 25 11.31 7.38 0.69
C VAL A 25 11.08 8.17 1.99
N LEU A 26 11.88 7.89 3.02
CA LEU A 26 11.78 8.59 4.31
C LEU A 26 12.15 10.09 4.18
N ALA A 27 13.13 10.41 3.33
CA ALA A 27 13.56 11.78 3.07
C ALA A 27 12.60 12.56 2.16
N HIS A 28 11.84 11.88 1.30
CA HIS A 28 11.01 12.54 0.28
C HIS A 28 9.79 13.26 0.88
N ARG A 29 9.61 14.55 0.62
CA ARG A 29 8.57 15.38 1.27
C ARG A 29 7.14 15.00 0.91
N GLU A 30 6.92 14.46 -0.29
CA GLU A 30 5.57 14.16 -0.80
C GLU A 30 5.03 12.81 -0.33
N MET A 31 5.86 12.00 0.33
CA MET A 31 5.42 10.71 0.87
C MET A 31 4.57 10.94 2.13
N SER A 32 3.46 10.20 2.23
CA SER A 32 2.53 10.34 3.35
C SER A 32 3.22 10.06 4.68
N CYS A 33 2.82 10.80 5.73
CA CYS A 33 3.34 10.58 7.08
C CYS A 33 3.10 9.13 7.53
N TRP A 34 1.95 8.56 7.18
CA TRP A 34 1.62 7.16 7.51
C TRP A 34 2.63 6.18 6.90
N LEU A 35 2.98 6.33 5.62
CA LEU A 35 3.95 5.44 4.96
C LEU A 35 5.34 5.55 5.62
N LYS A 36 5.77 6.76 5.96
CA LYS A 36 7.06 6.98 6.60
C LYS A 36 7.14 6.34 7.98
N GLU A 37 6.10 6.49 8.80
CA GLU A 37 6.06 5.88 10.12
C GLU A 37 5.97 4.35 10.03
N ALA A 38 5.20 3.80 9.08
CA ALA A 38 5.16 2.37 8.81
C ALA A 38 6.56 1.82 8.47
N LEU A 39 7.28 2.46 7.54
CA LEU A 39 8.64 2.07 7.17
C LEU A 39 9.62 2.16 8.36
N LYS A 40 9.61 3.24 9.13
CA LYS A 40 10.48 3.38 10.32
C LYS A 40 10.20 2.29 11.35
N SER A 41 8.93 1.96 11.57
CA SER A 41 8.53 0.93 12.53
C SER A 41 8.92 -0.48 12.08
N ALA A 42 8.90 -0.73 10.76
CA ALA A 42 9.21 -2.03 10.18
C ALA A 42 10.70 -2.40 10.25
N LEU A 43 11.59 -1.41 10.16
CA LEU A 43 13.05 -1.63 10.16
C LEU A 43 13.58 -2.33 11.44
N ASN A 44 12.84 -2.29 12.55
CA ASN A 44 13.24 -2.89 13.82
C ASN A 44 12.47 -4.19 14.16
N ARG A 45 11.69 -4.72 13.24
CA ARG A 45 10.82 -5.89 13.46
C ARG A 45 11.33 -7.13 12.75
N ASP A 46 10.86 -8.29 13.19
CA ASP A 46 11.13 -9.56 12.51
C ASP A 46 10.59 -9.54 11.07
N PRO A 47 11.38 -9.96 10.06
CA PRO A 47 10.95 -9.94 8.67
C PRO A 47 9.71 -10.80 8.37
N PHE A 48 9.50 -11.93 9.06
CA PHE A 48 8.33 -12.78 8.86
C PHE A 48 7.06 -12.11 9.39
N ASP A 49 7.14 -11.47 10.56
CA ASP A 49 6.03 -10.68 11.11
C ASP A 49 5.65 -9.53 10.18
N ILE A 50 6.64 -8.83 9.62
CA ILE A 50 6.39 -7.74 8.66
C ILE A 50 5.74 -8.23 7.38
N LEU A 51 6.18 -9.37 6.83
CA LEU A 51 5.57 -9.93 5.63
C LEU A 51 4.10 -10.31 5.87
N ASN A 52 3.81 -10.94 7.01
CA ASN A 52 2.44 -11.27 7.39
C ASN A 52 1.57 -10.02 7.59
N ASP A 53 2.07 -9.01 8.29
CA ASP A 53 1.36 -7.73 8.49
C ASP A 53 1.08 -7.03 7.16
N LEU A 54 2.04 -7.04 6.22
CA LEU A 54 1.89 -6.45 4.89
C LEU A 54 0.85 -7.17 4.04
N GLU A 55 0.79 -8.50 4.08
CA GLU A 55 -0.22 -9.29 3.38
C GLU A 55 -1.63 -8.96 3.90
N ILE A 56 -1.80 -8.92 5.23
CA ILE A 56 -3.07 -8.56 5.87
C ILE A 56 -3.46 -7.12 5.52
N LEU A 57 -2.53 -6.17 5.62
CA LEU A 57 -2.79 -4.76 5.27
C LEU A 57 -3.20 -4.61 3.81
N ASN A 58 -2.50 -5.27 2.89
CA ASN A 58 -2.84 -5.23 1.48
C ASN A 58 -4.24 -5.79 1.22
N HIS A 59 -4.60 -6.92 1.84
CA HIS A 59 -5.93 -7.50 1.70
C HIS A 59 -7.03 -6.55 2.19
N LEU A 60 -6.87 -5.96 3.36
CA LEU A 60 -7.88 -5.10 3.99
C LEU A 60 -7.97 -3.72 3.34
N LEU A 61 -6.85 -3.03 3.15
CA LEU A 61 -6.84 -1.66 2.66
C LEU A 61 -7.20 -1.58 1.18
N ARG A 62 -6.85 -2.59 0.37
CA ARG A 62 -7.25 -2.66 -1.03
C ARG A 62 -8.75 -2.82 -1.17
N ALA A 63 -9.33 -3.81 -0.50
CA ALA A 63 -10.78 -4.03 -0.52
C ALA A 63 -11.56 -2.80 -0.05
N ARG A 64 -11.11 -2.16 1.03
CA ARG A 64 -11.71 -0.92 1.53
C ARG A 64 -11.61 0.23 0.53
N SER A 65 -10.45 0.41 -0.09
CA SER A 65 -10.24 1.50 -1.06
C SER A 65 -11.09 1.30 -2.32
N ASP A 66 -11.15 0.08 -2.84
CA ASP A 66 -11.97 -0.26 -4.00
C ASP A 66 -13.46 0.01 -3.72
N ALA A 67 -13.95 -0.34 -2.53
CA ALA A 67 -15.32 -0.05 -2.12
C ALA A 67 -15.62 1.45 -2.04
N LEU A 68 -14.71 2.25 -1.46
CA LEU A 68 -14.88 3.70 -1.34
C LEU A 68 -14.82 4.42 -2.71
N ILE A 69 -13.91 3.99 -3.58
CA ILE A 69 -13.83 4.51 -4.95
C ILE A 69 -15.11 4.15 -5.71
N GLY A 70 -15.57 2.89 -5.61
CA GLY A 70 -16.82 2.45 -6.22
C GLY A 70 -18.04 3.26 -5.78
N GLN A 71 -18.15 3.57 -4.48
CA GLN A 71 -19.21 4.44 -3.95
C GLN A 71 -19.17 5.83 -4.60
N SER A 72 -17.99 6.48 -4.62
CA SER A 72 -17.84 7.82 -5.20
C SER A 72 -18.18 7.88 -6.70
N LEU A 73 -17.94 6.79 -7.43
CA LEU A 73 -18.25 6.69 -8.85
C LEU A 73 -19.74 6.39 -9.08
N GLY A 74 -20.37 5.58 -8.23
CA GLY A 74 -21.79 5.27 -8.28
C GLY A 74 -22.68 6.48 -7.98
N GLU A 75 -22.31 7.29 -6.97
CA GLU A 75 -23.01 8.53 -6.61
C GLU A 75 -23.03 9.57 -7.74
N ARG A 76 -22.00 9.58 -8.59
CA ARG A 76 -21.89 10.47 -9.76
C ARG A 76 -22.91 10.13 -10.87
N SER A 77 -23.43 8.91 -10.88
CA SER A 77 -24.18 8.34 -12.01
C SER A 77 -25.69 8.18 -11.75
N GLY A 78 -26.18 8.47 -10.52
CA GLY A 78 -27.55 8.18 -10.08
C GLY A 78 -28.50 9.40 -9.92
N GLY A 79 -28.29 10.49 -10.67
CA GLY A 79 -29.05 11.75 -10.51
C GLY A 79 -29.96 12.13 -11.69
N GLY A 80 -30.55 11.19 -12.42
CA GLY A 80 -31.15 11.47 -13.73
C GLY A 80 -32.43 10.72 -14.07
N ASP A 81 -33.35 10.55 -13.14
CA ASP A 81 -34.68 10.00 -13.42
C ASP A 81 -35.75 10.59 -12.48
N ASP A 82 -35.93 11.91 -12.55
CA ASP A 82 -37.21 12.52 -12.17
C ASP A 82 -38.20 12.31 -13.32
N SER A 83 -38.85 11.14 -13.31
CA SER A 83 -40.04 10.87 -14.10
C SER A 83 -41.24 11.59 -13.49
N SER A 84 -41.32 12.91 -13.66
CA SER A 84 -42.57 13.64 -13.48
C SER A 84 -43.45 13.49 -14.73
N SER A 85 -43.95 12.28 -14.98
CA SER A 85 -45.18 12.11 -15.76
C SER A 85 -46.36 12.44 -14.85
N GLY A 86 -46.81 13.69 -14.89
CA GLY A 86 -48.09 14.09 -14.30
C GLY A 86 -49.26 13.40 -15.04
N PRO A 87 -50.32 12.97 -14.34
CA PRO A 87 -51.45 12.33 -15.01
C PRO A 87 -52.22 13.37 -15.81
N THR A 88 -52.43 13.07 -17.09
CA THR A 88 -53.43 13.73 -17.93
C THR A 88 -54.82 13.38 -17.42
N ILE A 89 -55.53 14.34 -16.78
CA ILE A 89 -57.00 14.51 -16.86
C ILE A 89 -57.31 16.00 -16.80
#